data_AF-A0A6A5GFS9-F1
#
_entry.id   AF-A0A6A5GFS9-F1
#
_cell.length_a   1.000
_cell.length_b   1.000
_cell.length_c   1.000
_cell.angle_alpha   90.00
_cell.angle_beta   90.00
_cell.angle_gamma   90.00
#
_symmetry.space_group_name_H-M   'P 1'
#
loop_
_entity.id
_entity.type
_entity.pdbx_description
1 polymer ?
#
loop_
_entity_poly.entity_id
_entity_poly.type
_entity_poly.pdbx_seq_one_letter_code
_entity_poly.pdbx_strand_id
1 'polypeptide(L)'
;MTTRNTILSLILCILVCSHLAFAGFPVRITNLSPNSNKDDLGSIFMSAGDINSIMMNRDVAIIDFATEKGAKKAVHDLNRVEFDGRTLTVTKAN
;
A
#
# COMPACT_ATOMS: atom_id res chain seq x y z
N MET A 1 -26.58 -12.40 -38.20
CA MET A 1 -26.37 -12.21 -36.75
C MET A 1 -25.73 -13.50 -36.28
N THR A 2 -24.44 -13.63 -35.98
CA THR A 2 -23.84 -13.28 -34.67
C THR A 2 -22.33 -13.56 -34.74
N THR A 3 -21.55 -12.73 -35.43
CA THR A 3 -20.07 -12.87 -35.50
C THR A 3 -19.34 -11.69 -34.87
N ARG A 4 -20.08 -10.66 -34.42
CA ARG A 4 -19.53 -9.48 -33.74
C ARG A 4 -19.30 -9.67 -32.24
N ASN A 5 -19.76 -10.77 -31.65
CA ASN A 5 -19.73 -11.00 -30.20
C ASN A 5 -18.52 -11.78 -29.68
N THR A 6 -17.75 -12.47 -30.53
CA THR A 6 -16.57 -13.24 -30.08
C THR A 6 -15.31 -12.38 -29.97
N ILE A 7 -15.17 -11.36 -30.83
CA ILE A 7 -14.01 -10.43 -30.81
C ILE A 7 -14.10 -9.46 -29.62
N LEU A 8 -15.31 -9.01 -29.24
CA LEU A 8 -15.52 -8.24 -28.01
C LEU A 8 -15.21 -9.05 -26.74
N SER A 9 -15.46 -10.37 -26.75
CA SER A 9 -15.17 -11.25 -25.61
C SER A 9 -13.67 -11.44 -25.38
N LEU A 10 -12.87 -11.51 -26.46
CA LEU A 10 -11.41 -11.66 -26.36
C LEU A 10 -10.71 -10.38 -25.87
N ILE A 11 -11.23 -9.20 -26.25
CA ILE A 11 -10.72 -7.89 -25.80
C ILE A 11 -11.03 -7.65 -24.32
N LEU A 12 -12.15 -8.16 -23.82
CA LEU A 12 -12.51 -8.06 -22.40
C LEU A 12 -11.57 -8.90 -21.51
N CYS A 13 -11.11 -10.07 -21.97
CA CYS A 13 -10.16 -10.90 -21.22
C CYS A 13 -8.77 -10.26 -21.06
N ILE A 14 -8.24 -9.59 -22.10
CA ILE A 14 -6.92 -8.92 -22.02
C ILE A 14 -6.97 -7.72 -21.07
N LEU A 15 -8.11 -7.01 -21.03
CA LEU A 15 -8.33 -5.90 -20.11
C LEU A 15 -8.45 -6.38 -18.64
N VAL A 16 -9.05 -7.55 -18.40
CA VAL A 16 -9.21 -8.13 -17.06
C VAL A 16 -7.91 -8.77 -16.53
N CYS A 17 -7.06 -9.33 -17.38
CA CYS A 17 -5.77 -9.90 -16.95
C CYS A 17 -4.76 -8.84 -16.47
N SER A 18 -4.90 -7.57 -16.90
CA SER A 18 -4.13 -6.44 -16.38
C SER A 18 -4.51 -6.05 -14.95
N HIS A 19 -5.63 -6.59 -14.45
CA HIS A 19 -6.20 -6.31 -13.13
C HIS A 19 -5.94 -7.44 -12.11
N LEU A 20 -5.31 -8.54 -12.54
CA LEU A 20 -5.09 -9.74 -11.71
C LEU A 20 -3.65 -9.91 -11.21
N ALA A 21 -2.83 -8.87 -11.34
CA ALA A 21 -1.62 -8.73 -10.56
C ALA A 21 -1.82 -7.51 -9.66
N PHE A 22 -2.58 -7.69 -8.58
CA PHE A 22 -2.51 -6.79 -7.46
C PHE A 22 -1.17 -7.04 -6.76
N ALA A 23 -0.09 -6.67 -7.43
CA ALA A 23 1.22 -6.53 -6.85
C ALA A 23 1.13 -5.30 -5.95
N GLY A 24 0.49 -5.47 -4.81
CA GLY A 24 0.56 -4.52 -3.72
C GLY A 24 2.03 -4.33 -3.35
N PHE A 25 2.36 -3.12 -2.90
CA PHE A 25 3.68 -2.78 -2.42
C PHE A 25 3.59 -2.69 -0.90
N PRO A 26 3.78 -3.81 -0.18
CA PRO A 26 3.72 -3.80 1.26
C PRO A 26 4.91 -2.98 1.81
N VAL A 27 4.60 -2.13 2.78
CA VAL A 27 5.55 -1.31 3.52
C VAL A 27 5.45 -1.73 4.97
N ARG A 28 6.59 -2.02 5.59
CA ARG A 28 6.69 -2.39 6.99
C ARG A 28 7.20 -1.21 7.80
N ILE A 29 6.53 -0.95 8.91
CA ILE A 29 6.88 0.06 9.89
C ILE A 29 7.30 -0.65 11.16
N THR A 30 8.42 -0.25 11.74
CA THR A 30 8.91 -0.77 13.02
C THR A 30 9.17 0.37 14.00
N ASN A 31 9.22 0.02 15.29
CA ASN A 31 9.46 0.95 16.38
C ASN A 31 8.28 1.92 16.60
N LEU A 32 7.07 1.48 16.28
CA LEU A 32 5.84 2.23 16.57
C LEU A 32 5.62 2.33 18.08
N SER A 33 5.22 3.51 18.52
CA SER A 33 4.73 3.67 19.89
C SER A 33 3.44 2.85 20.05
N PRO A 34 3.22 2.14 21.17
CA PRO A 34 1.97 1.43 21.42
C PRO A 34 0.75 2.38 21.49
N ASN A 35 0.99 3.68 21.61
CA ASN A 35 -0.04 4.72 21.56
C ASN A 35 -0.38 5.18 20.12
N SER A 36 0.36 4.70 19.11
CA SER A 36 0.09 5.05 17.72
C SER A 36 -1.18 4.32 17.26
N ASN A 37 -2.06 5.02 16.54
CA ASN A 37 -3.30 4.44 16.04
C ASN A 37 -3.22 4.17 14.54
N LYS A 38 -4.00 3.17 14.11
CA LYS A 38 -4.14 2.80 12.70
C LYS A 38 -4.67 3.97 11.85
N ASP A 39 -5.57 4.79 12.41
CA ASP A 39 -6.17 5.94 11.73
C ASP A 39 -5.16 7.05 11.44
N ASP A 40 -4.28 7.36 12.39
CA ASP A 40 -3.23 8.37 12.23
C ASP A 40 -2.22 7.92 11.16
N LEU A 41 -1.79 6.65 11.25
CA LEU A 41 -0.95 6.02 10.24
C LEU A 41 -1.64 6.02 8.88
N GLY A 42 -2.93 5.70 8.81
CA GLY A 42 -3.71 5.76 7.59
C GLY A 42 -3.69 7.16 6.96
N SER A 43 -3.97 8.21 7.75
CA SER A 43 -4.03 9.59 7.26
C SER A 43 -2.70 10.08 6.70
N ILE A 44 -1.61 9.80 7.42
CA ILE A 44 -0.26 10.19 7.01
C ILE A 44 0.16 9.42 5.74
N PHE A 45 -0.12 8.11 5.69
CA PHE A 45 0.27 7.28 4.55
C PHE A 45 -0.66 7.47 3.33
N MET A 46 -1.92 7.89 3.52
CA MET A 46 -2.82 8.33 2.44
C MET A 46 -2.27 9.56 1.72
N SER A 47 -1.55 10.44 2.41
CA SER A 47 -0.88 11.59 1.79
C SER A 47 0.32 11.18 0.92
N ALA A 48 0.84 9.96 1.11
CA ALA A 48 1.91 9.40 0.29
C ALA A 48 1.37 8.64 -0.93
N GLY A 49 0.24 7.94 -0.81
CA GLY A 49 -0.45 7.28 -1.93
C GLY A 49 -1.63 6.41 -1.52
N ASP A 50 -2.21 5.70 -2.50
CA ASP A 50 -3.35 4.81 -2.31
C ASP A 50 -2.98 3.55 -1.51
N ILE A 51 -3.75 3.30 -0.45
CA ILE A 51 -3.59 2.17 0.46
C ILE A 51 -4.71 1.16 0.22
N ASN A 52 -4.32 -0.09 0.08
CA ASN A 52 -5.23 -1.22 -0.07
C ASN A 52 -5.65 -1.80 1.28
N SER A 53 -4.68 -1.99 2.16
CA SER A 53 -4.90 -2.61 3.47
C SER A 53 -3.85 -2.16 4.47
N ILE A 54 -4.24 -2.09 5.73
CA ILE A 54 -3.36 -1.73 6.84
C ILE A 54 -3.51 -2.79 7.92
N MET A 55 -2.39 -3.40 8.30
CA MET A 55 -2.27 -4.37 9.37
C MET A 55 -1.37 -3.79 10.45
N MET A 56 -1.83 -3.74 11.69
CA MET A 56 -1.06 -3.16 12.80
C MET A 56 -0.94 -4.18 13.93
N ASN A 57 0.28 -4.40 14.40
CA ASN A 57 0.67 -5.41 15.38
C ASN A 57 1.61 -4.79 16.43
N ARG A 58 1.08 -4.41 17.60
CA ARG A 58 1.84 -3.87 18.75
C ARG A 58 2.83 -2.75 18.37
N ASP A 59 4.08 -3.12 18.06
CA ASP A 59 5.22 -2.27 17.75
C ASP A 59 5.60 -2.24 16.25
N VAL A 60 4.85 -2.97 15.41
CA VAL A 60 5.05 -3.14 13.97
C VAL A 60 3.75 -2.89 13.22
N ALA A 61 3.80 -2.24 12.06
CA ALA A 61 2.67 -2.18 11.13
C ALA A 61 3.10 -2.57 9.72
N ILE A 62 2.16 -3.08 8.93
CA ILE A 62 2.33 -3.42 7.53
C ILE A 62 1.21 -2.73 6.75
N ILE A 63 1.57 -1.94 5.75
CA ILE A 63 0.63 -1.20 4.90
C ILE A 63 0.83 -1.66 3.47
N ASP A 64 -0.22 -2.17 2.85
CA ASP A 64 -0.23 -2.56 1.45
C ASP A 64 -0.61 -1.37 0.58
N PHE A 65 0.30 -0.92 -0.28
CA PHE A 65 0.07 0.18 -1.21
C PHE A 65 -0.34 -0.32 -2.59
N ALA A 66 -1.23 0.40 -3.26
CA ALA A 66 -1.61 0.10 -4.64
C ALA A 66 -0.51 0.45 -5.65
N THR A 67 0.41 1.35 -5.30
CA THR A 67 1.47 1.82 -6.19
C THR A 67 2.84 1.82 -5.53
N GLU A 68 3.87 1.43 -6.28
CA GLU A 68 5.27 1.48 -5.82
C GLU A 68 5.68 2.91 -5.46
N LYS A 69 5.19 3.88 -6.23
CA LYS A 69 5.50 5.30 -6.04
C LYS A 69 4.97 5.79 -4.69
N GLY A 70 3.76 5.39 -4.31
CA GLY A 70 3.18 5.67 -2.99
C GLY A 70 4.00 5.04 -1.87
N ALA A 71 4.34 3.75 -2.02
CA ALA A 71 5.19 3.05 -1.05
C ALA A 71 6.58 3.69 -0.88
N LYS A 72 7.27 4.03 -1.98
CA LYS A 72 8.58 4.70 -1.95
C LYS A 72 8.50 6.09 -1.32
N LYS A 73 7.45 6.86 -1.63
CA LYS A 73 7.25 8.18 -1.03
C LYS A 73 7.00 8.05 0.46
N ALA A 74 6.16 7.11 0.90
CA ALA A 74 5.94 6.82 2.31
C ALA A 74 7.25 6.42 3.01
N VAL A 75 8.05 5.54 2.41
CA VAL A 75 9.37 5.14 2.93
C VAL A 75 10.36 6.31 2.93
N HIS A 76 10.23 7.32 2.07
CA HIS A 76 11.15 8.45 2.07
C HIS A 76 10.73 9.54 3.07
N ASP A 77 9.45 9.90 3.09
CA ASP A 77 8.91 10.98 3.91
C ASP A 77 8.73 10.57 5.38
N LEU A 78 8.33 9.32 5.61
CA LEU A 78 7.93 8.82 6.93
C LEU A 78 8.99 7.97 7.61
N ASN A 79 10.09 7.68 6.91
CA ASN A 79 11.21 6.99 7.50
C ASN A 79 12.00 7.93 8.40
N ARG A 80 12.26 7.47 9.62
CA ARG A 80 12.96 8.20 10.69
C ARG A 80 12.19 9.39 11.24
N VAL A 81 10.87 9.44 11.07
CA VAL A 81 10.04 10.42 11.77
C VAL A 81 10.08 10.12 13.27
N GLU A 82 10.35 11.15 14.07
CA GLU A 82 10.19 11.06 15.51
C GLU A 82 8.70 11.14 15.86
N PHE A 83 8.18 10.04 16.38
CA PHE A 83 6.82 9.93 16.85
C PHE A 83 6.87 9.50 18.31
N ASP A 84 6.29 10.33 19.19
CA ASP A 84 6.18 10.01 20.63
C ASP A 84 7.56 9.77 21.32
N GLY A 85 8.59 10.50 20.87
CA GLY A 85 9.97 10.36 21.37
C GLY A 85 10.70 9.09 20.88
N ARG A 86 10.16 8.41 19.87
CA ARG A 86 10.79 7.25 19.21
C ARG A 86 10.91 7.48 17.71
N THR A 87 12.01 7.01 17.14
CA THR A 87 12.23 7.09 15.70
C THR A 87 11.51 5.95 14.98
N LEU A 88 10.44 6.26 14.25
CA LEU A 88 9.77 5.29 13.38
C LEU A 88 10.70 4.90 12.24
N THR A 89 10.78 3.60 11.94
CA THR A 89 11.54 3.12 10.78
C THR A 89 10.57 2.51 9.79
N VAL A 90 10.58 3.02 8.57
CA VAL A 90 9.68 2.59 7.48
C VAL A 90 10.54 1.96 6.40
N THR A 91 10.28 0.69 6.08
CA THR A 91 11.02 -0.07 5.07
C THR A 91 10.05 -0.73 4.10
N LYS A 92 10.45 -0.88 2.84
CA LYS A 92 9.71 -1.73 1.91
C LYS A 92 9.71 -3.17 2.44
N ALA A 93 8.56 -3.85 2.44
CA ALA A 93 8.52 -5.29 2.64
C ALA A 93 8.93 -5.94 1.31
N ASN A 94 10.02 -6.71 1.36
CA ASN A 94 10.63 -7.35 0.20
C ASN A 94 10.30 -8.84 0.16
#